data_AF-A0ABD3PLQ0-F1
#
_entry.id   AF-A0ABD3PLQ0-F1
#
_cell.length_a   1.000
_cell.length_b   1.000
_cell.length_c   1.000
_cell.angle_alpha   90.00
_cell.angle_beta   90.00
_cell.angle_gamma   90.00
#
_symmetry.space_group_name_H-M   'P 1'
#
loop_
_entity.id
_entity.type
_entity.pdbx_description
1 polymer ?
#
loop_
_entity_poly.entity_id
_entity_poly.type
_entity_poly.pdbx_seq_one_letter_code
_entity_poly.pdbx_strand_id
1 'polypeptide(L)'
;MAKPQPSNDLASAAMAERKDMLLLAQQKLDEIHRCNIGLSGGRPGSSASNRRKSAMSNHLLSSLLYVALMSYKIEDMKALLREEDHDTFVEWEILLNSLHSPEFHIKERSINNKRVKTAYERKRQYKEVSSGLQSELTETTNKLVELQRISNETSQQMSRAINVLQDERAALASRVEDRENDISKLKEEFNELRSQLDRSEEEKKRKSKEIEHLQQQLESKESSIKDAELQNSQLIQEQAIAKERALNQEKTIAELTSSIELVKSKFASYSSDKESLIHSLQQNLTEVEARHVAAKANLESSKAALDESKRELERMKSIESQLDALASKSESSFADVRASLSNLESTSSRTESLVKTTNDLQAGASAKEHVFDKMIEGNDMLQASVMGLSRQSSEIHQSFSAVQRDVSAANESLVKLERLSDRIKGSLSDVQIGLSAASTNDVIIARLEDRSVHIEEMLLNIQQELGRTSINDNTNAFDDQMNQVQFGLSTLQESFNDMQKHSQVLGQIQDSLSQIQGLGYQKSDPATAEALNRLDDRTNEISDTLKSIQAALPVNNPSTPEISQIVKSNLDQQNNASALAANDLVASCVSEVVSAMSPSKIPVAN
;
A
#
# COMPACT_ATOMS: atom_id res chain seq x y z
N MET A 1 -26.19 -17.60 -147.84
CA MET A 1 -24.83 -17.84 -148.36
C MET A 1 -24.75 -19.27 -148.84
N ALA A 2 -24.25 -19.46 -150.05
CA ALA A 2 -24.25 -20.70 -150.80
C ALA A 2 -23.69 -21.88 -149.97
N LYS A 3 -24.38 -23.03 -150.00
CA LYS A 3 -23.77 -24.31 -149.63
C LYS A 3 -22.56 -24.49 -150.57
N PRO A 4 -21.32 -24.48 -150.05
CA PRO A 4 -20.20 -24.89 -150.88
C PRO A 4 -20.38 -26.38 -151.10
N GLN A 5 -20.45 -26.82 -152.36
CA GLN A 5 -20.19 -28.21 -152.69
C GLN A 5 -18.77 -28.52 -152.19
N PRO A 6 -18.59 -29.41 -151.20
CA PRO A 6 -17.30 -29.99 -150.94
C PRO A 6 -17.13 -31.07 -152.01
N SER A 7 -16.34 -30.69 -153.00
CA SER A 7 -15.51 -31.54 -153.86
C SER A 7 -15.60 -33.04 -153.57
N ASN A 8 -16.00 -33.80 -154.60
CA ASN A 8 -15.77 -35.24 -154.71
C ASN A 8 -14.32 -35.65 -154.37
N ASP A 9 -13.39 -34.71 -154.34
CA ASP A 9 -11.99 -34.89 -153.93
C ASP A 9 -11.81 -35.23 -152.43
N LEU A 10 -12.68 -34.76 -151.51
CA LEU A 10 -12.58 -35.09 -150.07
C LEU A 10 -13.09 -36.50 -149.76
N ALA A 11 -14.16 -36.92 -150.43
CA ALA A 11 -14.65 -38.31 -150.35
C ALA A 11 -13.67 -39.28 -151.02
N SER A 12 -13.06 -38.88 -152.15
CA SER A 12 -12.03 -39.65 -152.84
C SER A 12 -10.75 -39.79 -152.00
N ALA A 13 -10.30 -38.71 -151.33
CA ALA A 13 -9.15 -38.74 -150.43
C ALA A 13 -9.41 -39.61 -149.18
N ALA A 14 -10.61 -39.51 -148.58
CA ALA A 14 -10.99 -40.38 -147.45
C ALA A 14 -11.11 -41.86 -147.87
N MET A 15 -11.55 -42.15 -149.09
CA MET A 15 -11.57 -43.51 -149.65
C MET A 15 -10.16 -44.04 -149.95
N ALA A 16 -9.23 -43.18 -150.38
CA ALA A 16 -7.83 -43.55 -150.60
C ALA A 16 -7.10 -43.86 -149.27
N GLU A 17 -7.26 -43.01 -148.26
CA GLU A 17 -6.71 -43.22 -146.92
C GLU A 17 -7.31 -44.47 -146.24
N ARG A 18 -8.60 -44.74 -146.49
CA ARG A 18 -9.28 -45.96 -146.03
C ARG A 18 -8.74 -47.23 -146.70
N LYS A 19 -8.43 -47.18 -148.01
CA LYS A 19 -7.80 -48.30 -148.73
C LYS A 19 -6.40 -48.59 -148.19
N ASP A 20 -5.61 -47.57 -147.89
CA ASP A 20 -4.27 -47.73 -147.32
C ASP A 20 -4.32 -48.32 -145.90
N MET A 21 -5.25 -47.88 -145.05
CA MET A 21 -5.44 -48.47 -143.73
C MET A 21 -5.91 -49.93 -143.80
N LEU A 22 -6.79 -50.28 -144.76
CA LEU A 22 -7.21 -51.66 -144.97
C LEU A 22 -6.07 -52.55 -145.46
N LEU A 23 -5.23 -52.01 -146.35
CA LEU A 23 -4.04 -52.71 -146.83
C LEU A 23 -3.05 -52.97 -145.68
N LEU A 24 -2.83 -51.98 -144.83
CA LEU A 24 -1.96 -52.10 -143.67
C LEU A 24 -2.51 -53.08 -142.62
N ALA A 25 -3.82 -53.05 -142.36
CA ALA A 25 -4.48 -53.99 -141.46
C ALA A 25 -4.42 -55.42 -141.99
N GLN A 26 -4.65 -55.63 -143.29
CA GLN A 26 -4.50 -56.93 -143.94
C GLN A 26 -3.04 -57.41 -143.87
N GLN A 27 -2.08 -56.54 -144.16
CA GLN A 27 -0.65 -56.86 -144.09
C GLN A 27 -0.23 -57.26 -142.68
N LYS A 28 -0.74 -56.58 -141.64
CA LYS A 28 -0.47 -56.92 -140.24
C LYS A 28 -1.14 -58.23 -139.81
N LEU A 29 -2.35 -58.53 -140.29
CA LEU A 29 -3.00 -59.84 -140.11
C LEU A 29 -2.16 -60.97 -140.72
N ASP A 30 -1.67 -60.75 -141.95
CA ASP A 30 -0.79 -61.71 -142.63
C ASP A 30 0.55 -61.86 -141.90
N GLU A 31 1.10 -60.78 -141.34
CA GLU A 31 2.33 -60.79 -140.55
C GLU A 31 2.16 -61.55 -139.21
N ILE A 32 1.01 -61.38 -138.54
CA ILE A 32 0.63 -62.15 -137.34
C ILE A 32 0.46 -63.64 -137.68
N HIS A 33 -0.18 -63.96 -138.80
CA HIS A 33 -0.34 -65.33 -139.27
C HIS A 33 1.00 -65.98 -139.63
N ARG A 34 1.92 -65.24 -140.26
CA ARG A 34 3.30 -65.71 -140.54
C ARG A 34 4.10 -65.93 -139.26
N CYS A 35 3.99 -65.03 -138.28
CA CYS A 35 4.70 -65.16 -137.00
C CYS A 35 4.18 -66.32 -136.13
N ASN A 36 2.91 -66.71 -136.26
CA ASN A 36 2.35 -67.88 -135.58
C ASN A 36 2.75 -69.23 -136.20
N ILE A 37 3.16 -69.26 -137.48
CA ILE A 37 3.53 -70.50 -138.19
C ILE A 37 5.05 -70.79 -138.09
N GLY A 38 5.89 -69.80 -137.79
CA GLY A 38 7.35 -69.90 -137.85
C GLY A 38 8.13 -70.24 -136.56
N LEU A 39 7.47 -70.57 -135.43
CA LEU A 39 8.16 -70.76 -134.13
C LEU A 39 8.12 -72.19 -133.57
N SER A 40 8.05 -73.23 -134.43
CA SER A 40 8.06 -74.64 -133.99
C SER A 40 9.45 -75.28 -133.87
N GLY A 41 10.56 -74.55 -134.11
CA GLY A 41 11.91 -75.10 -134.03
C GLY A 41 12.87 -74.28 -133.16
N GLY A 42 13.14 -74.71 -131.92
CA GLY A 42 14.31 -74.22 -131.17
C GLY A 42 14.17 -74.13 -129.64
N ARG A 43 14.73 -75.16 -128.97
CA ARG A 43 15.23 -75.24 -127.57
C ARG A 43 14.27 -75.07 -126.37
N PRO A 44 14.33 -76.02 -125.39
CA PRO A 44 13.53 -75.99 -124.17
C PRO A 44 14.22 -75.19 -123.06
N GLY A 45 13.47 -74.32 -122.38
CA GLY A 45 13.92 -73.66 -121.16
C GLY A 45 13.34 -72.25 -121.02
N SER A 46 12.62 -72.02 -119.93
CA SER A 46 12.08 -70.74 -119.46
C SER A 46 10.83 -70.17 -120.17
N SER A 47 9.79 -69.94 -119.37
CA SER A 47 8.66 -69.03 -119.61
C SER A 47 7.45 -69.52 -120.44
N ALA A 48 6.81 -70.61 -120.00
CA ALA A 48 5.50 -71.04 -120.52
C ALA A 48 4.33 -70.07 -120.22
N SER A 49 4.44 -69.24 -119.17
CA SER A 49 3.38 -68.29 -118.75
C SER A 49 3.27 -67.07 -119.67
N ASN A 50 4.40 -66.52 -120.11
CA ASN A 50 4.41 -65.36 -121.02
C ASN A 50 4.03 -65.73 -122.46
N ARG A 51 4.34 -66.95 -122.92
CA ARG A 51 3.91 -67.43 -124.25
C ARG A 51 2.37 -67.59 -124.35
N ARG A 52 1.69 -68.01 -123.28
CA ARG A 52 0.22 -68.13 -123.26
C ARG A 52 -0.49 -66.77 -123.26
N LYS A 53 -0.01 -65.79 -122.48
CA LYS A 53 -0.56 -64.42 -122.48
C LYS A 53 -0.34 -63.71 -123.81
N SER A 54 0.84 -63.88 -124.42
CA SER A 54 1.14 -63.36 -125.76
C SER A 54 0.31 -64.05 -126.85
N ALA A 55 0.13 -65.37 -126.81
CA ALA A 55 -0.72 -66.08 -127.77
C ALA A 55 -2.20 -65.67 -127.66
N MET A 56 -2.72 -65.49 -126.45
CA MET A 56 -4.10 -65.04 -126.25
C MET A 56 -4.29 -63.56 -126.65
N SER A 57 -3.30 -62.72 -126.35
CA SER A 57 -3.23 -61.33 -126.82
C SER A 57 -3.19 -61.25 -128.35
N ASN A 58 -2.40 -62.09 -129.00
CA ASN A 58 -2.27 -62.12 -130.47
C ASN A 58 -3.53 -62.69 -131.13
N HIS A 59 -4.16 -63.71 -130.55
CA HIS A 59 -5.44 -64.23 -131.04
C HIS A 59 -6.55 -63.18 -130.88
N LEU A 60 -6.61 -62.50 -129.74
CA LEU A 60 -7.56 -61.42 -129.50
C LEU A 60 -7.33 -60.25 -130.45
N LEU A 61 -6.07 -59.85 -130.66
CA LEU A 61 -5.69 -58.80 -131.60
C LEU A 61 -6.02 -59.18 -133.05
N SER A 62 -5.72 -60.42 -133.46
CA SER A 62 -6.06 -60.94 -134.78
C SER A 62 -7.57 -60.99 -135.00
N SER A 63 -8.35 -61.37 -133.98
CA SER A 63 -9.81 -61.41 -134.05
C SER A 63 -10.39 -59.99 -134.09
N LEU A 64 -9.87 -59.06 -133.29
CA LEU A 64 -10.24 -57.64 -133.33
C LEU A 64 -9.90 -57.00 -134.66
N LEU A 65 -8.72 -57.30 -135.22
CA LEU A 65 -8.28 -56.78 -136.50
C LEU A 65 -9.14 -57.35 -137.63
N TYR A 66 -9.48 -58.64 -137.58
CA TYR A 66 -10.41 -59.28 -138.50
C TYR A 66 -11.81 -58.66 -138.44
N VAL A 67 -12.35 -58.45 -137.23
CA VAL A 67 -13.65 -57.81 -137.04
C VAL A 67 -13.62 -56.37 -137.55
N ALA A 68 -12.57 -55.60 -137.25
CA ALA A 68 -12.42 -54.24 -137.77
C ALA A 68 -12.39 -54.23 -139.32
N LEU A 69 -11.59 -55.12 -139.92
CA LEU A 69 -11.48 -55.25 -141.37
C LEU A 69 -12.83 -55.63 -142.00
N MET A 70 -13.55 -56.57 -141.39
CA MET A 70 -14.89 -56.96 -141.82
C MET A 70 -15.91 -55.83 -141.68
N SER A 71 -15.89 -55.07 -140.58
CA SER A 71 -16.76 -53.89 -140.41
C SER A 71 -16.51 -52.83 -141.48
N TYR A 72 -15.24 -52.55 -141.80
CA TYR A 72 -14.90 -51.62 -142.88
C TYR A 72 -15.30 -52.16 -144.26
N LYS A 73 -15.11 -53.46 -144.51
CA LYS A 73 -15.51 -54.09 -145.76
C LYS A 73 -17.04 -54.12 -145.93
N ILE A 74 -17.78 -54.32 -144.84
CA ILE A 74 -19.24 -54.23 -144.82
C ILE A 74 -19.69 -52.81 -145.14
N GLU A 75 -19.04 -51.79 -144.59
CA GLU A 75 -19.34 -50.39 -144.95
C GLU A 75 -18.99 -50.07 -146.42
N ASP A 76 -17.92 -50.65 -146.98
CA ASP A 76 -17.63 -50.54 -148.42
C ASP A 76 -18.72 -51.22 -149.27
N MET A 77 -19.18 -52.41 -148.84
CA MET A 77 -20.30 -53.10 -149.48
C MET A 77 -21.61 -52.30 -149.38
N LYS A 78 -21.89 -51.63 -148.26
CA LYS A 78 -23.03 -50.73 -148.11
C LYS A 78 -22.96 -49.55 -149.08
N ALA A 79 -21.77 -49.00 -149.32
CA ALA A 79 -21.58 -47.90 -150.26
C ALA A 79 -21.79 -48.37 -151.71
N LEU A 80 -21.17 -49.50 -152.09
CA LEU A 80 -21.32 -50.10 -153.42
C LEU A 80 -22.78 -50.51 -153.71
N LEU A 81 -23.45 -51.20 -152.78
CA LEU A 81 -24.85 -51.60 -152.95
C LEU A 81 -25.79 -50.40 -153.06
N ARG A 82 -25.51 -49.30 -152.34
CA ARG A 82 -26.28 -48.06 -152.48
C ARG A 82 -26.17 -47.44 -153.87
N GLU A 83 -25.04 -47.61 -154.55
CA GLU A 83 -24.77 -47.04 -155.86
C GLU A 83 -25.23 -47.95 -157.01
N GLU A 84 -25.07 -49.27 -156.89
CA GLU A 84 -25.36 -50.23 -157.97
C GLU A 84 -26.79 -50.79 -157.96
N ASP A 85 -27.36 -51.12 -156.80
CA ASP A 85 -28.68 -51.76 -156.69
C ASP A 85 -29.39 -51.37 -155.38
N HIS A 86 -30.18 -50.30 -155.47
CA HIS A 86 -30.83 -49.68 -154.32
C HIS A 86 -31.88 -50.58 -153.67
N ASP A 87 -32.61 -51.41 -154.43
CA ASP A 87 -33.67 -52.25 -153.89
C ASP A 87 -33.08 -53.38 -153.02
N THR A 88 -31.99 -54.00 -153.49
CA THR A 88 -31.22 -54.96 -152.69
C THR A 88 -30.61 -54.28 -151.46
N PHE A 89 -30.14 -53.04 -151.57
CA PHE A 89 -29.66 -52.32 -150.38
C PHE A 89 -30.76 -52.13 -149.33
N VAL A 90 -31.98 -51.77 -149.71
CA VAL A 90 -33.12 -51.56 -148.79
C VAL A 90 -33.51 -52.85 -148.07
N GLU A 91 -33.51 -54.00 -148.75
CA GLU A 91 -33.79 -55.29 -148.10
C GLU A 91 -32.75 -55.64 -147.02
N TRP A 92 -31.48 -55.35 -147.30
CA TRP A 92 -30.37 -55.66 -146.40
C TRP A 92 -30.08 -54.54 -145.39
N GLU A 93 -30.70 -53.37 -145.54
CA GLU A 93 -30.44 -52.17 -144.75
C GLU A 93 -30.63 -52.42 -143.25
N ILE A 94 -31.64 -53.20 -142.86
CA ILE A 94 -31.91 -53.51 -141.45
C ILE A 94 -30.75 -54.30 -140.82
N LEU A 95 -30.25 -55.30 -141.54
CA LEU A 95 -29.17 -56.17 -141.07
C LEU A 95 -27.83 -55.41 -141.10
N LEU A 96 -27.60 -54.63 -142.14
CA LEU A 96 -26.41 -53.79 -142.30
C LEU A 96 -26.35 -52.66 -141.27
N ASN A 97 -27.47 -52.01 -140.94
CA ASN A 97 -27.54 -50.95 -139.93
C ASN A 97 -27.43 -51.49 -138.49
N SER A 98 -27.72 -52.77 -138.26
CA SER A 98 -27.47 -53.43 -136.97
C SER A 98 -25.97 -53.56 -136.66
N LEU A 99 -25.13 -53.57 -137.69
CA LEU A 99 -23.68 -53.50 -137.57
C LEU A 99 -23.25 -52.03 -137.56
N HIS A 100 -23.07 -51.49 -136.36
CA HIS A 100 -22.61 -50.12 -136.17
C HIS A 100 -21.25 -49.87 -136.83
N SER A 101 -21.06 -48.65 -137.35
CA SER A 101 -19.77 -48.22 -137.90
C SER A 101 -18.67 -48.25 -136.83
N PRO A 102 -17.41 -48.54 -137.20
CA PRO A 102 -16.24 -48.40 -136.32
C PRO A 102 -16.19 -47.05 -135.58
N GLU A 103 -16.63 -45.96 -136.22
CA GLU A 103 -16.68 -44.63 -135.60
C GLU A 103 -17.63 -44.56 -134.40
N PHE A 104 -18.77 -45.24 -134.48
CA PHE A 104 -19.71 -45.35 -133.36
C PHE A 104 -19.04 -46.03 -132.15
N HIS A 105 -18.32 -47.13 -132.37
CA HIS A 105 -17.61 -47.83 -131.30
C HIS A 105 -16.46 -47.00 -130.69
N ILE A 106 -15.74 -46.23 -131.51
CA ILE A 106 -14.70 -45.30 -131.02
C ILE A 106 -15.34 -44.21 -130.14
N LYS A 107 -16.45 -43.62 -130.59
CA LYS A 107 -17.19 -42.60 -129.85
C LYS A 107 -17.77 -43.16 -128.55
N GLU A 108 -18.38 -44.33 -128.58
CA GLU A 108 -18.94 -45.00 -127.41
C GLU A 108 -17.85 -45.37 -126.39
N ARG A 109 -16.69 -45.85 -126.86
CA ARG A 109 -15.53 -46.10 -126.00
C ARG A 109 -14.99 -44.82 -125.38
N SER A 110 -14.95 -43.72 -126.13
CA SER A 110 -14.57 -42.40 -125.61
C SER A 110 -15.54 -41.91 -124.53
N ILE A 111 -16.85 -42.07 -124.75
CA ILE A 111 -17.89 -41.74 -123.75
C ILE A 111 -17.75 -42.62 -122.51
N ASN A 112 -17.55 -43.92 -122.66
CA ASN A 112 -17.38 -44.84 -121.53
C ASN A 112 -16.09 -44.57 -120.76
N ASN A 113 -14.97 -44.25 -121.43
CA ASN A 113 -13.75 -43.81 -120.76
C ASN A 113 -13.97 -42.51 -119.97
N LYS A 114 -14.72 -41.54 -120.53
CA LYS A 114 -15.10 -40.32 -119.79
C LYS A 114 -15.95 -40.64 -118.56
N ARG A 115 -16.96 -41.53 -118.68
CA ARG A 115 -17.79 -41.98 -117.55
C ARG A 115 -16.98 -42.68 -116.46
N VAL A 116 -16.04 -43.54 -116.85
CA VAL A 116 -15.15 -44.23 -115.91
C VAL A 116 -14.23 -43.23 -115.21
N LYS A 117 -13.65 -42.28 -115.94
CA LYS A 117 -12.79 -41.25 -115.37
C LYS A 117 -13.54 -40.38 -114.36
N THR A 118 -14.75 -39.91 -114.69
CA THR A 118 -15.56 -39.09 -113.76
C THR A 118 -16.04 -39.91 -112.56
N ALA A 119 -16.34 -41.20 -112.71
CA ALA A 119 -16.63 -42.09 -111.59
C ALA A 119 -15.40 -42.30 -110.68
N TYR A 120 -14.22 -42.47 -111.27
CA TYR A 120 -12.97 -42.61 -110.54
C TYR A 120 -12.60 -41.34 -109.76
N GLU A 121 -12.71 -40.16 -110.39
CA GLU A 121 -12.48 -38.87 -109.74
C GLU A 121 -13.44 -38.63 -108.57
N ARG A 122 -14.74 -38.91 -108.75
CA ARG A 122 -15.72 -38.85 -107.66
C ARG A 122 -15.35 -39.81 -106.52
N LYS A 123 -14.99 -41.07 -106.84
CA LYS A 123 -14.58 -42.05 -105.83
C LYS A 123 -13.33 -41.58 -105.08
N ARG A 124 -12.37 -40.97 -105.77
CA ARG A 124 -11.17 -40.40 -105.16
C ARG A 124 -11.52 -39.24 -104.22
N GLN A 125 -12.35 -38.30 -104.66
CA GLN A 125 -12.82 -37.18 -103.84
C GLN A 125 -13.56 -37.67 -102.59
N TYR A 126 -14.47 -38.65 -102.73
CA TYR A 126 -15.14 -39.23 -101.56
C TYR A 126 -14.18 -39.90 -100.59
N LYS A 127 -13.13 -40.56 -101.10
CA LYS A 127 -12.09 -41.14 -100.25
C LYS A 127 -11.31 -40.06 -99.50
N GLU A 128 -10.91 -38.98 -100.18
CA GLU A 128 -10.21 -37.84 -99.58
C GLU A 128 -11.07 -37.14 -98.51
N VAL A 129 -12.34 -36.85 -98.82
CA VAL A 129 -13.30 -36.27 -97.87
C VAL A 129 -13.54 -37.21 -96.69
N SER A 130 -13.71 -38.52 -96.92
CA SER A 130 -13.87 -39.49 -95.84
C SER A 130 -12.64 -39.55 -94.94
N SER A 131 -11.42 -39.48 -95.49
CA SER A 131 -10.21 -39.43 -94.67
C SER A 131 -10.08 -38.10 -93.90
N GLY A 132 -10.47 -36.99 -94.51
CA GLY A 132 -10.52 -35.68 -93.84
C GLY A 132 -11.48 -35.70 -92.65
N LEU A 133 -12.72 -36.12 -92.87
CA LEU A 133 -13.73 -36.26 -91.82
C LEU A 133 -13.30 -37.23 -90.72
N GLN A 134 -12.60 -38.33 -91.07
CA GLN A 134 -12.07 -39.24 -90.07
C GLN A 134 -10.98 -38.58 -89.21
N SER A 135 -10.08 -37.79 -89.83
CA SER A 135 -9.07 -37.04 -89.08
C SER A 135 -9.69 -35.97 -88.17
N GLU A 136 -10.68 -35.21 -88.66
CA GLU A 136 -11.43 -34.24 -87.86
C GLU A 136 -12.21 -34.91 -86.72
N LEU A 137 -12.80 -36.08 -86.97
CA LEU A 137 -13.46 -36.87 -85.93
C LEU A 137 -12.46 -37.32 -84.85
N THR A 138 -11.25 -37.74 -85.24
CA THR A 138 -10.22 -38.09 -84.25
C THR A 138 -9.71 -36.87 -83.48
N GLU A 139 -9.56 -35.71 -84.14
CA GLU A 139 -9.13 -34.48 -83.48
C GLU A 139 -10.18 -33.98 -82.49
N THR A 140 -11.45 -33.96 -82.89
CA THR A 140 -12.58 -33.58 -82.01
C THR A 140 -12.75 -34.56 -80.85
N THR A 141 -12.54 -35.87 -81.09
CA THR A 141 -12.53 -36.88 -80.02
C THR A 141 -11.39 -36.62 -79.03
N ASN A 142 -10.18 -36.32 -79.52
CA ASN A 142 -9.04 -36.00 -78.65
C ASN A 142 -9.28 -34.71 -77.84
N LYS A 143 -9.87 -33.68 -78.46
CA LYS A 143 -10.28 -32.44 -77.76
C LYS A 143 -11.31 -32.73 -76.68
N LEU A 144 -12.27 -33.62 -76.94
CA LEU A 144 -13.28 -34.02 -75.95
C LEU A 144 -12.65 -34.75 -74.76
N VAL A 145 -11.71 -35.67 -75.01
CA VAL A 145 -10.97 -36.38 -73.95
C VAL A 145 -10.17 -35.39 -73.10
N GLU A 146 -9.52 -34.41 -73.73
CA GLU A 146 -8.74 -33.39 -73.00
C GLU A 146 -9.65 -32.47 -72.17
N LEU A 147 -10.79 -32.03 -72.71
CA LEU A 147 -11.78 -31.28 -71.94
C LEU A 147 -12.34 -32.11 -70.76
N GLN A 148 -12.58 -33.40 -70.96
CA GLN A 148 -13.01 -34.30 -69.89
C GLN A 148 -11.93 -34.45 -68.82
N ARG A 149 -10.65 -34.54 -69.21
CA ARG A 149 -9.51 -34.58 -68.30
C ARG A 149 -9.42 -33.30 -67.46
N ILE A 150 -9.50 -32.13 -68.11
CA ILE A 150 -9.50 -30.84 -67.44
C ILE A 150 -10.69 -30.73 -66.48
N SER A 151 -11.89 -31.10 -66.92
CA SER A 151 -13.08 -31.10 -66.07
C SER A 151 -12.91 -31.97 -64.82
N ASN A 152 -12.36 -33.18 -64.97
CA ASN A 152 -12.11 -34.07 -63.85
C ASN A 152 -11.07 -33.50 -62.88
N GLU A 153 -9.98 -32.91 -63.40
CA GLU A 153 -8.95 -32.25 -62.60
C GLU A 153 -9.53 -31.07 -61.83
N THR A 154 -10.33 -30.22 -62.47
CA THR A 154 -11.00 -29.10 -61.80
C THR A 154 -11.96 -29.57 -60.72
N SER A 155 -12.74 -30.63 -60.96
CA SER A 155 -13.61 -31.24 -59.93
C SER A 155 -12.81 -31.79 -58.74
N GLN A 156 -11.64 -32.40 -58.98
CA GLN A 156 -10.76 -32.85 -57.89
C GLN A 156 -10.19 -31.68 -57.11
N GLN A 157 -9.73 -30.63 -57.78
CA GLN A 157 -9.22 -29.42 -57.13
C GLN A 157 -10.30 -28.75 -56.28
N MET A 158 -11.52 -28.61 -56.80
CA MET A 158 -12.66 -28.10 -56.02
C MET A 158 -12.96 -28.98 -54.81
N SER A 159 -12.93 -30.31 -54.95
CA SER A 159 -13.17 -31.22 -53.83
C SER A 159 -12.09 -31.11 -52.75
N ARG A 160 -10.82 -30.96 -53.13
CA ARG A 160 -9.71 -30.72 -52.19
C ARG A 160 -9.89 -29.39 -51.46
N ALA A 161 -10.23 -28.32 -52.19
CA ALA A 161 -10.47 -27.00 -51.60
C ALA A 161 -11.67 -27.03 -50.61
N ILE A 162 -12.75 -27.72 -50.97
CA ILE A 162 -13.90 -27.90 -50.08
C ILE A 162 -13.50 -28.60 -48.78
N ASN A 163 -12.70 -29.67 -48.84
CA ASN A 163 -12.26 -30.38 -47.64
C ASN A 163 -11.38 -29.51 -46.74
N VAL A 164 -10.41 -28.77 -47.31
CA VAL A 164 -9.58 -27.83 -46.53
C VAL A 164 -10.45 -26.78 -45.84
N LEU A 165 -11.41 -26.19 -46.56
CA LEU A 165 -12.33 -25.21 -45.98
C LEU A 165 -13.23 -25.81 -44.89
N GLN A 166 -13.62 -27.09 -45.01
CA GLN A 166 -14.39 -27.78 -43.97
C GLN A 166 -13.55 -28.03 -42.72
N ASP A 167 -12.29 -28.45 -42.88
CA ASP A 167 -11.36 -28.65 -41.77
C ASP A 167 -11.05 -27.32 -41.05
N GLU A 168 -10.80 -26.24 -41.80
CA GLU A 168 -10.63 -24.89 -41.25
C GLU A 168 -11.88 -24.43 -40.50
N ARG A 169 -13.07 -24.66 -41.06
CA ARG A 169 -14.34 -24.35 -40.40
C ARG A 169 -14.51 -25.13 -39.10
N ALA A 170 -14.15 -26.41 -39.07
CA ALA A 170 -14.21 -27.22 -37.85
C ALA A 170 -13.22 -26.72 -36.79
N ALA A 171 -11.98 -26.38 -37.18
CA ALA A 171 -10.98 -25.80 -36.30
C ALA A 171 -11.43 -24.44 -35.73
N LEU A 172 -12.03 -23.59 -36.56
CA LEU A 172 -12.60 -22.31 -36.11
C LEU A 172 -13.78 -22.52 -35.16
N ALA A 173 -14.66 -23.49 -35.41
CA ALA A 173 -15.77 -23.81 -34.51
C ALA A 173 -15.27 -24.24 -33.13
N SER A 174 -14.27 -25.12 -33.06
CA SER A 174 -13.63 -25.52 -31.79
C SER A 174 -12.99 -24.33 -31.07
N ARG A 175 -12.28 -23.45 -31.80
CA ARG A 175 -11.71 -22.23 -31.20
C ARG A 175 -12.77 -21.25 -30.68
N VAL A 176 -13.94 -21.19 -31.30
CA VAL A 176 -15.06 -20.37 -30.82
C VAL A 176 -15.59 -20.94 -29.51
N GLU A 177 -15.78 -22.26 -29.42
CA GLU A 177 -16.21 -22.94 -28.20
C GLU A 177 -15.21 -22.72 -27.04
N ASP A 178 -13.91 -22.86 -27.31
CA ASP A 178 -12.86 -22.56 -26.31
C ASP A 178 -12.94 -21.12 -25.81
N ARG A 179 -13.12 -20.15 -26.72
CA ARG A 179 -13.29 -18.74 -26.36
C ARG A 179 -14.57 -18.47 -25.58
N GLU A 180 -15.67 -19.14 -25.90
CA GLU A 180 -16.93 -19.02 -25.15
C GLU A 180 -16.77 -19.56 -23.71
N ASN A 181 -16.00 -20.64 -23.54
CA ASN A 181 -15.64 -21.17 -22.23
C ASN A 181 -14.76 -20.18 -21.44
N ASP A 182 -13.75 -19.58 -22.08
CA ASP A 182 -12.90 -18.57 -21.44
C ASP A 182 -13.69 -17.30 -21.07
N ILE A 183 -14.60 -16.85 -21.93
CA ILE A 183 -15.51 -15.74 -21.63
C ILE A 183 -16.39 -16.07 -20.41
N SER A 184 -16.85 -17.32 -20.29
CA SER A 184 -17.66 -17.75 -19.15
C SER A 184 -16.86 -17.74 -17.84
N LYS A 185 -15.61 -18.23 -17.85
CA LYS A 185 -14.71 -18.15 -16.69
C LYS A 185 -14.40 -16.70 -16.29
N LEU A 186 -14.09 -15.84 -17.27
CA LEU A 186 -13.83 -14.42 -17.01
C LEU A 186 -15.06 -13.71 -16.43
N LYS A 187 -16.27 -14.07 -16.86
CA LYS A 187 -17.52 -13.55 -16.25
C LYS A 187 -17.68 -14.00 -14.80
N GLU A 188 -17.34 -15.25 -14.48
CA GLU A 188 -17.36 -15.74 -13.10
C GLU A 188 -16.35 -15.01 -12.22
N GLU A 189 -15.11 -14.85 -12.69
CA GLU A 189 -14.06 -14.08 -11.98
C GLU A 189 -14.48 -12.62 -11.77
N PHE A 190 -15.05 -11.98 -12.79
CA PHE A 190 -15.55 -10.62 -12.69
C PHE A 190 -16.67 -10.48 -11.63
N ASN A 191 -17.59 -11.44 -11.58
CA ASN A 191 -18.65 -11.45 -10.58
C ASN A 191 -18.13 -11.66 -9.16
N GLU A 192 -17.09 -12.49 -8.99
CA GLU A 192 -16.45 -12.67 -7.69
C GLU A 192 -15.70 -11.40 -7.25
N LEU A 193 -14.91 -10.78 -8.14
CA LEU A 193 -14.23 -9.50 -7.85
C LEU A 193 -15.23 -8.40 -7.49
N ARG A 194 -16.38 -8.36 -8.20
CA ARG A 194 -17.46 -7.43 -7.88
C ARG A 194 -18.04 -7.70 -6.49
N SER A 195 -18.26 -8.96 -6.14
CA SER A 195 -18.74 -9.35 -4.80
C SER A 195 -17.73 -8.99 -3.71
N GLN A 196 -16.43 -9.15 -3.97
CA GLN A 196 -15.36 -8.73 -3.04
C GLN A 196 -15.32 -7.22 -2.86
N LEU A 197 -15.51 -6.45 -3.94
CA LEU A 197 -15.60 -5.00 -3.87
C LEU A 197 -16.79 -4.56 -3.00
N ASP A 198 -17.96 -5.16 -3.20
CA ASP A 198 -19.16 -4.86 -2.40
C ASP A 198 -18.94 -5.17 -0.91
N ARG A 199 -18.32 -6.32 -0.58
CA ARG A 199 -17.94 -6.68 0.80
C ARG A 199 -16.97 -5.66 1.41
N SER A 200 -15.96 -5.22 0.65
CA SER A 200 -14.99 -4.20 1.09
C SER A 200 -15.65 -2.84 1.31
N GLU A 201 -16.58 -2.43 0.44
CA GLU A 201 -17.35 -1.19 0.63
C GLU A 201 -18.23 -1.23 1.89
N GLU A 202 -18.88 -2.37 2.16
CA GLU A 202 -19.63 -2.55 3.39
C GLU A 202 -18.74 -2.50 4.64
N GLU A 203 -17.58 -3.15 4.60
CA GLU A 203 -16.61 -3.12 5.70
C GLU A 203 -16.10 -1.69 5.93
N LYS A 204 -15.78 -0.96 4.86
CA LYS A 204 -15.41 0.46 4.93
C LYS A 204 -16.53 1.30 5.56
N LYS A 205 -17.80 1.07 5.19
CA LYS A 205 -18.96 1.74 5.81
C LYS A 205 -19.06 1.41 7.30
N ARG A 206 -18.83 0.15 7.71
CA ARG A 206 -18.83 -0.27 9.13
C ARG A 206 -17.71 0.43 9.90
N LYS A 207 -16.48 0.38 9.39
CA LYS A 207 -15.31 1.06 9.99
C LYS A 207 -15.51 2.58 10.07
N SER A 208 -16.12 3.20 9.05
CA SER A 208 -16.44 4.62 9.07
C SER A 208 -17.43 4.98 10.20
N LYS A 209 -18.46 4.16 10.43
CA LYS A 209 -19.40 4.35 11.55
C LYS A 209 -18.73 4.16 12.90
N GLU A 210 -17.81 3.19 13.01
CA GLU A 210 -17.03 2.96 14.22
C GLU A 210 -16.12 4.16 14.54
N ILE A 211 -15.44 4.71 13.53
CA ILE A 211 -14.63 5.93 13.68
C ILE A 211 -15.50 7.10 14.14
N GLU A 212 -16.69 7.30 13.55
CA GLU A 212 -17.60 8.38 13.94
C GLU A 212 -18.06 8.23 15.41
N HIS A 213 -18.39 7.02 15.83
CA HIS A 213 -18.74 6.74 17.23
C HIS A 213 -17.55 6.97 18.18
N LEU A 214 -16.33 6.54 17.82
CA LEU A 214 -15.13 6.79 18.61
C LEU A 214 -14.81 8.29 18.71
N GLN A 215 -15.01 9.05 17.64
CA GLN A 215 -14.87 10.51 17.64
C GLN A 215 -15.85 11.17 18.62
N GLN A 216 -17.12 10.76 18.61
CA GLN A 216 -18.12 11.26 19.56
C GLN A 216 -17.75 10.92 21.01
N GLN A 217 -17.24 9.71 21.27
CA GLN A 217 -16.75 9.35 22.59
C GLN A 217 -15.58 10.22 23.02
N LEU A 218 -14.63 10.47 22.12
CA LEU A 218 -13.47 11.30 22.39
C LEU A 218 -13.90 12.74 22.72
N GLU A 219 -14.81 13.33 21.95
CA GLU A 219 -15.36 14.66 22.19
C GLU A 219 -16.09 14.75 23.55
N SER A 220 -16.85 13.70 23.93
CA SER A 220 -17.48 13.61 25.25
C SER A 220 -16.48 13.50 26.41
N LYS A 221 -15.34 12.85 26.18
CA LYS A 221 -14.27 12.74 27.17
C LYS A 221 -13.49 14.03 27.28
N GLU A 222 -13.22 14.71 26.17
CA GLU A 222 -12.58 16.03 26.15
C GLU A 222 -13.40 17.08 26.89
N SER A 223 -14.73 17.10 26.72
CA SER A 223 -15.59 18.01 27.49
C SER A 223 -15.54 17.71 28.99
N SER A 224 -15.62 16.43 29.37
CA SER A 224 -15.48 16.01 30.77
C SER A 224 -14.10 16.34 31.36
N ILE A 225 -13.03 16.27 30.58
CA ILE A 225 -11.68 16.66 31.00
C ILE A 225 -11.62 18.17 31.22
N LYS A 226 -12.15 18.98 30.29
CA LYS A 226 -12.20 20.45 30.45
C LYS A 226 -12.96 20.85 31.71
N ASP A 227 -14.07 20.19 32.02
CA ASP A 227 -14.83 20.44 33.25
C ASP A 227 -14.01 20.07 34.50
N ALA A 228 -13.30 18.94 34.48
CA ALA A 228 -12.43 18.53 35.57
C ALA A 228 -11.21 19.47 35.75
N GLU A 229 -10.62 19.96 34.66
CA GLU A 229 -9.53 20.95 34.66
C GLU A 229 -10.00 22.29 35.24
N LEU A 230 -11.21 22.73 34.89
CA LEU A 230 -11.83 23.92 35.46
C LEU A 230 -12.06 23.76 36.96
N GLN A 231 -12.60 22.60 37.39
CA GLN A 231 -12.81 22.29 38.79
C GLN A 231 -11.49 22.22 39.57
N ASN A 232 -10.45 21.61 39.00
CA ASN A 232 -9.13 21.53 39.62
C ASN A 232 -8.50 22.92 39.76
N SER A 233 -8.63 23.77 38.73
CA SER A 233 -8.17 25.16 38.78
C SER A 233 -8.85 25.96 39.89
N GLN A 234 -10.17 25.77 40.07
CA GLN A 234 -10.93 26.37 41.18
C GLN A 234 -10.44 25.86 42.53
N LEU A 235 -10.23 24.55 42.70
CA LEU A 235 -9.73 23.97 43.94
C LEU A 235 -8.33 24.47 44.30
N ILE A 236 -7.44 24.61 43.30
CA ILE A 236 -6.10 25.20 43.50
C ILE A 236 -6.22 26.64 44.00
N GLN A 237 -7.12 27.43 43.41
CA GLN A 237 -7.37 28.81 43.85
C GLN A 237 -7.95 28.87 45.27
N GLU A 238 -8.93 28.02 45.59
CA GLU A 238 -9.50 27.92 46.93
C GLU A 238 -8.44 27.50 47.97
N GLN A 239 -7.56 26.56 47.61
CA GLN A 239 -6.45 26.15 48.46
C GLN A 239 -5.47 27.31 48.71
N ALA A 240 -5.18 28.13 47.71
CA ALA A 240 -4.33 29.32 47.87
C ALA A 240 -4.97 30.34 48.85
N ILE A 241 -6.27 30.61 48.68
CA ILE A 241 -7.04 31.49 49.59
C ILE A 241 -7.05 30.92 51.02
N ALA A 242 -7.25 29.61 51.17
CA ALA A 242 -7.25 28.96 52.48
C ALA A 242 -5.87 29.05 53.16
N LYS A 243 -4.77 28.85 52.42
CA LYS A 243 -3.40 29.04 52.91
C LYS A 243 -3.15 30.48 53.35
N GLU A 244 -3.58 31.47 52.57
CA GLU A 244 -3.45 32.88 52.94
C GLU A 244 -4.22 33.21 54.22
N ARG A 245 -5.46 32.71 54.36
CA ARG A 245 -6.24 32.86 55.59
C ARG A 245 -5.55 32.23 56.79
N ALA A 246 -5.00 31.03 56.64
CA ALA A 246 -4.27 30.35 57.71
C ALA A 246 -3.01 31.14 58.14
N LEU A 247 -2.24 31.66 57.17
CA LEU A 247 -1.04 32.46 57.44
C LEU A 247 -1.39 33.77 58.17
N ASN A 248 -2.49 34.43 57.77
CA ASN A 248 -3.02 35.60 58.47
C ASN A 248 -3.47 35.26 59.90
N GLN A 249 -4.11 34.10 60.11
CA GLN A 249 -4.47 33.63 61.45
C GLN A 249 -3.23 33.31 62.30
N GLU A 250 -2.19 32.72 61.72
CA GLU A 250 -0.93 32.46 62.42
C GLU A 250 -0.26 33.77 62.86
N LYS A 251 -0.28 34.79 61.99
CA LYS A 251 0.20 36.13 62.31
C LYS A 251 -0.58 36.76 63.47
N THR A 252 -1.92 36.70 63.46
CA THR A 252 -2.72 37.24 64.56
C THR A 252 -2.52 36.48 65.86
N ILE A 253 -2.35 35.15 65.81
CA ILE A 253 -1.99 34.33 66.97
C ILE A 253 -0.63 34.76 67.53
N ALA A 254 0.38 34.98 66.67
CA ALA A 254 1.70 35.44 67.10
C ALA A 254 1.64 36.84 67.76
N GLU A 255 0.88 37.78 67.19
CA GLU A 255 0.66 39.12 67.77
C GLU A 255 -0.06 39.05 69.13
N LEU A 256 -1.10 38.22 69.24
CA LEU A 256 -1.81 37.98 70.51
C LEU A 256 -0.90 37.31 71.53
N THR A 257 -0.07 36.34 71.13
CA THR A 257 0.89 35.67 72.01
C THR A 257 1.92 36.67 72.55
N SER A 258 2.47 37.52 71.68
CA SER A 258 3.38 38.60 72.09
C SER A 258 2.70 39.60 73.05
N SER A 259 1.43 39.92 72.80
CA SER A 259 0.64 40.81 73.67
C SER A 259 0.39 40.18 75.04
N ILE A 260 0.07 38.88 75.09
CA ILE A 260 -0.08 38.12 76.33
C ILE A 260 1.25 38.11 77.10
N GLU A 261 2.38 37.90 76.44
CA GLU A 261 3.69 37.87 77.09
C GLU A 261 4.09 39.25 77.65
N LEU A 262 3.75 40.32 76.93
CA LEU A 262 3.87 41.70 77.45
C LEU A 262 2.99 41.93 78.67
N VAL A 263 1.75 41.45 78.67
CA VAL A 263 0.84 41.56 79.82
C VAL A 263 1.36 40.74 81.00
N LYS A 264 1.86 39.52 80.78
CA LYS A 264 2.48 38.69 81.81
C LYS A 264 3.69 39.36 82.44
N SER A 265 4.59 39.94 81.63
CA SER A 265 5.76 40.64 82.16
C SER A 265 5.38 41.89 82.95
N LYS A 266 4.40 42.67 82.48
CA LYS A 266 3.81 43.79 83.25
C LYS A 266 3.15 43.33 84.55
N PHE A 267 2.47 42.19 84.54
CA PHE A 267 1.86 41.62 85.73
C PHE A 267 2.93 41.13 86.71
N ALA A 268 4.00 40.48 86.23
CA ALA A 268 5.13 40.06 87.04
C ALA A 268 5.84 41.26 87.68
N SER A 269 6.07 42.34 86.94
CA SER A 269 6.65 43.58 87.48
C SER A 269 5.72 44.21 88.51
N TYR A 270 4.42 44.30 88.23
CA TYR A 270 3.45 44.82 89.18
C TYR A 270 3.38 43.97 90.46
N SER A 271 3.42 42.64 90.34
CA SER A 271 3.45 41.72 91.48
C SER A 271 4.72 41.94 92.30
N SER A 272 5.88 42.02 91.66
CA SER A 272 7.16 42.32 92.32
C SER A 272 7.14 43.68 93.03
N ASP A 273 6.59 44.72 92.41
CA ASP A 273 6.44 46.04 93.02
C ASP A 273 5.52 45.97 94.24
N LYS A 274 4.41 45.23 94.15
CA LYS A 274 3.50 45.01 95.28
C LYS A 274 4.13 44.20 96.40
N GLU A 275 4.90 43.17 96.10
CA GLU A 275 5.68 42.41 97.08
C GLU A 275 6.72 43.30 97.76
N SER A 276 7.44 44.14 97.00
CA SER A 276 8.40 45.11 97.55
C SER A 276 7.74 46.11 98.49
N LEU A 277 6.53 46.59 98.13
CA LEU A 277 5.74 47.50 98.94
C LEU A 277 5.23 46.80 100.20
N ILE A 278 4.76 45.55 100.08
CA ILE A 278 4.37 44.74 101.24
C ILE A 278 5.56 44.57 102.18
N HIS A 279 6.74 44.24 101.67
CA HIS A 279 7.95 44.14 102.49
C HIS A 279 8.31 45.48 103.17
N SER A 280 8.22 46.61 102.46
CA SER A 280 8.45 47.93 103.06
C SER A 280 7.42 48.25 104.15
N LEU A 281 6.13 47.94 103.92
CA LEU A 281 5.08 48.13 104.91
C LEU A 281 5.25 47.21 106.11
N GLN A 282 5.64 45.96 105.90
CA GLN A 282 5.97 45.02 106.98
C GLN A 282 7.15 45.54 107.79
N GLN A 283 8.21 46.03 107.15
CA GLN A 283 9.35 46.64 107.83
C GLN A 283 8.92 47.87 108.65
N ASN A 284 8.14 48.77 108.06
CA ASN A 284 7.62 49.94 108.77
C ASN A 284 6.72 49.54 109.96
N LEU A 285 5.92 48.49 109.80
CA LEU A 285 5.09 47.95 110.89
C LEU A 285 5.97 47.45 112.03
N THR A 286 7.01 46.66 111.74
CA THR A 286 7.95 46.19 112.78
C THR A 286 8.66 47.35 113.48
N GLU A 287 8.98 48.42 112.75
CA GLU A 287 9.58 49.63 113.33
C GLU A 287 8.59 50.38 114.23
N VAL A 288 7.32 50.51 113.82
CA VAL A 288 6.25 51.10 114.64
C VAL A 288 5.97 50.24 115.87
N GLU A 289 5.94 48.92 115.74
CA GLU A 289 5.81 47.99 116.87
C GLU A 289 6.97 48.15 117.85
N ALA A 290 8.21 48.25 117.37
CA ALA A 290 9.38 48.53 118.21
C ALA A 290 9.27 49.89 118.93
N ARG A 291 8.82 50.94 118.23
CA ARG A 291 8.55 52.26 118.83
C ARG A 291 7.42 52.20 119.85
N HIS A 292 6.37 51.40 119.60
CA HIS A 292 5.26 51.20 120.54
C HIS A 292 5.74 50.46 121.80
N VAL A 293 6.57 49.43 121.65
CA VAL A 293 7.20 48.74 122.80
C VAL A 293 8.06 49.70 123.61
N ALA A 294 8.87 50.54 122.95
CA ALA A 294 9.67 51.58 123.63
C ALA A 294 8.79 52.63 124.31
N ALA A 295 7.71 53.09 123.66
CA ALA A 295 6.76 54.04 124.25
C ALA A 295 6.00 53.43 125.44
N LYS A 296 5.64 52.15 125.38
CA LYS A 296 5.02 51.41 126.48
C LYS A 296 5.97 51.29 127.66
N ALA A 297 7.25 50.96 127.42
CA ALA A 297 8.28 50.94 128.45
C ALA A 297 8.48 52.33 129.09
N ASN A 298 8.49 53.39 128.28
CA ASN A 298 8.55 54.78 128.78
C ASN A 298 7.31 55.16 129.60
N LEU A 299 6.12 54.71 129.18
CA LEU A 299 4.88 54.91 129.93
C LEU A 299 4.91 54.18 131.28
N GLU A 300 5.37 52.93 131.31
CA GLU A 300 5.53 52.16 132.55
C GLU A 300 6.58 52.79 133.48
N SER A 301 7.69 53.29 132.94
CA SER A 301 8.68 54.07 133.70
C SER A 301 8.10 55.39 134.24
N SER A 302 7.29 56.10 133.45
CA SER A 302 6.64 57.34 133.88
C SER A 302 5.56 57.08 134.93
N LYS A 303 4.85 55.96 134.81
CA LYS A 303 3.87 55.50 135.80
C LYS A 303 4.52 55.13 137.12
N ALA A 304 5.68 54.45 137.09
CA ALA A 304 6.48 54.17 138.27
C ALA A 304 6.96 55.47 138.95
N ALA A 305 7.41 56.46 138.18
CA ALA A 305 7.79 57.78 138.70
C ALA A 305 6.59 58.56 139.30
N LEU A 306 5.40 58.43 138.71
CA LEU A 306 4.17 59.04 139.23
C LEU A 306 3.72 58.39 140.53
N ASP A 307 3.80 57.07 140.65
CA ASP A 307 3.47 56.34 141.87
C ASP A 307 4.46 56.67 143.01
N GLU A 308 5.74 56.91 142.70
CA GLU A 308 6.73 57.42 143.64
C GLU A 308 6.38 58.84 144.12
N SER A 309 6.03 59.74 143.19
CA SER A 309 5.59 61.10 143.50
C SER A 309 4.32 61.12 144.36
N LYS A 310 3.38 60.19 144.14
CA LYS A 310 2.21 59.99 145.01
C LYS A 310 2.55 59.52 146.42
N ARG A 311 3.51 58.60 146.58
CA ARG A 311 3.98 58.20 147.92
C ARG A 311 4.64 59.36 148.66
N GLU A 312 5.36 60.20 147.95
CA GLU A 312 6.00 61.38 148.53
C GLU A 312 4.97 62.44 148.94
N LEU A 313 3.90 62.62 148.15
CA LEU A 313 2.75 63.46 148.51
C LEU A 313 2.04 62.96 149.79
N GLU A 314 1.83 61.65 149.93
CA GLU A 314 1.24 61.05 151.14
C GLU A 314 2.17 61.17 152.36
N ARG A 315 3.50 61.10 152.16
CA ARG A 315 4.48 61.47 153.20
C ARG A 315 4.33 62.92 153.64
N MET A 316 4.17 63.85 152.70
CA MET A 316 3.97 65.27 153.04
C MET A 316 2.67 65.50 153.83
N LYS A 317 1.57 64.84 153.46
CA LYS A 317 0.32 64.89 154.27
C LYS A 317 0.50 64.31 155.67
N SER A 318 1.29 63.26 155.81
CA SER A 318 1.63 62.71 157.13
C SER A 318 2.44 63.69 157.97
N ILE A 319 3.32 64.49 157.37
CA ILE A 319 4.07 65.55 158.05
C ILE A 319 3.13 66.71 158.46
N GLU A 320 2.19 67.06 157.59
CA GLU A 320 1.18 68.10 157.84
C GLU A 320 0.30 67.76 159.05
N SER A 321 -0.18 66.51 159.15
CA SER A 321 -0.93 66.04 160.33
C SER A 321 -0.10 66.01 161.63
N GLN A 322 1.22 65.84 161.54
CA GLN A 322 2.12 65.94 162.70
C GLN A 322 2.34 67.40 163.14
N LEU A 323 2.23 68.37 162.22
CA LEU A 323 2.33 69.79 162.49
C LEU A 323 1.09 70.34 163.21
N ASP A 324 -0.11 69.89 162.83
CA ASP A 324 -1.37 70.28 163.50
C ASP A 324 -1.46 69.75 164.95
N ALA A 325 -0.87 68.58 165.22
CA ALA A 325 -0.75 68.04 166.57
C ALA A 325 0.22 68.85 167.45
N LEU A 326 1.25 69.47 166.87
CA LEU A 326 2.19 70.36 167.56
C LEU A 326 1.58 71.74 167.83
N ALA A 327 0.80 72.29 166.90
CA ALA A 327 0.07 73.55 167.08
C ALA A 327 -0.92 73.45 168.26
N SER A 328 -1.70 72.36 168.32
CA SER A 328 -2.67 72.08 169.39
C SER A 328 -2.01 71.94 170.77
N LYS A 329 -0.77 71.45 170.82
CA LYS A 329 0.00 71.28 172.08
C LYS A 329 0.60 72.59 172.57
N SER A 330 0.98 73.50 171.66
CA SER A 330 1.49 74.82 172.00
C SER A 330 0.43 75.76 172.58
N GLU A 331 -0.83 75.63 172.16
CA GLU A 331 -1.93 76.51 172.59
C GLU A 331 -2.43 76.18 174.00
N SER A 332 -2.30 74.91 174.44
CA SER A 332 -2.53 74.50 175.85
C SER A 332 -1.45 75.00 176.81
N SER A 333 -0.20 75.15 176.33
CA SER A 333 0.94 75.65 177.12
C SER A 333 0.88 77.15 177.41
N PHE A 334 0.12 77.94 176.64
CA PHE A 334 -0.03 79.38 176.87
C PHE A 334 -1.17 79.73 177.84
N ALA A 335 -2.11 78.80 178.07
CA ALA A 335 -3.18 78.97 179.05
C ALA A 335 -2.67 78.80 180.51
N ASP A 336 -1.71 77.90 180.75
CA ASP A 336 -1.15 77.63 182.09
C ASP A 336 -0.14 78.70 182.57
N VAL A 337 0.49 79.43 181.64
CA VAL A 337 1.42 80.54 181.96
C VAL A 337 0.67 81.82 182.34
N ARG A 338 -0.55 82.03 181.82
CA ARG A 338 -1.36 83.22 182.11
C ARG A 338 -2.08 83.17 183.48
N ALA A 339 -2.26 81.97 184.05
CA ALA A 339 -2.79 81.77 185.40
C ALA A 339 -1.74 81.87 186.52
N SER A 340 -0.45 81.80 186.17
CA SER A 340 0.67 81.72 187.13
C SER A 340 1.34 83.08 187.45
N LEU A 341 0.84 84.20 186.91
CA LEU A 341 1.45 85.54 187.09
C LEU A 341 0.70 86.49 188.02
N SER A 342 -0.42 86.05 188.63
CA SER A 342 -1.27 86.86 189.54
C SER A 342 -1.06 86.57 191.03
N ASN A 343 -0.28 85.54 191.39
CA ASN A 343 -0.09 85.12 192.77
C ASN A 343 1.39 84.76 193.00
N LEU A 344 2.23 85.75 193.35
CA LEU A 344 3.25 85.64 194.42
C LEU A 344 4.10 86.93 194.51
N GLU A 345 3.41 88.05 194.65
CA GLU A 345 3.89 89.19 195.42
C GLU A 345 3.67 88.85 196.91
N SER A 346 4.54 88.05 197.52
CA SER A 346 4.71 88.01 198.99
C SER A 346 5.86 87.11 199.43
N THR A 347 6.87 87.77 200.02
CA THR A 347 7.87 87.28 200.98
C THR A 347 9.00 86.40 200.40
N SER A 348 10.24 86.90 200.30
CA SER A 348 11.19 87.35 201.33
C SER A 348 11.88 86.21 202.08
N SER A 349 13.21 86.18 201.92
CA SER A 349 14.26 85.58 202.74
C SER A 349 14.47 84.05 202.68
N ARG A 350 15.64 83.63 202.15
CA ARG A 350 16.80 83.15 202.94
C ARG A 350 17.71 82.22 202.11
N THR A 351 19.00 82.53 202.20
CA THR A 351 20.18 81.92 201.57
C THR A 351 20.56 80.55 202.14
N GLU A 352 21.10 79.63 201.31
CA GLU A 352 22.46 79.01 201.43
C GLU A 352 22.63 77.62 200.75
N SER A 353 23.82 77.48 200.14
CA SER A 353 24.60 76.25 199.81
C SER A 353 24.28 75.51 198.48
N LEU A 354 25.12 75.66 197.44
CA LEU A 354 26.32 74.85 197.06
C LEU A 354 25.91 73.53 196.37
N VAL A 355 26.41 73.05 195.21
CA VAL A 355 27.73 73.10 194.53
C VAL A 355 27.53 72.45 193.13
N LYS A 356 28.00 73.05 192.01
CA LYS A 356 29.20 72.69 191.18
C LYS A 356 29.07 71.32 190.45
N THR A 357 29.48 71.07 189.20
CA THR A 357 30.64 71.55 188.41
C THR A 357 30.62 70.97 186.96
N THR A 358 31.15 71.74 185.99
CA THR A 358 32.06 71.40 184.85
C THR A 358 31.77 70.41 183.70
N ASN A 359 31.91 70.94 182.48
CA ASN A 359 32.87 70.58 181.39
C ASN A 359 32.61 69.55 180.26
N ASP A 360 33.00 70.05 179.06
CA ASP A 360 33.77 69.49 177.92
C ASP A 360 33.13 68.64 176.79
N LEU A 361 33.16 69.27 175.59
CA LEU A 361 33.68 68.87 174.26
C LEU A 361 33.60 67.41 173.73
N GLN A 362 33.47 67.35 172.39
CA GLN A 362 34.37 66.63 171.45
C GLN A 362 33.74 65.49 170.59
N ALA A 363 33.70 65.78 169.27
CA ALA A 363 34.01 64.96 168.09
C ALA A 363 33.37 63.58 167.80
N GLY A 364 32.96 63.41 166.53
CA GLY A 364 33.81 62.68 165.58
C GLY A 364 33.45 61.24 165.20
N ALA A 365 32.96 61.12 163.95
CA ALA A 365 33.49 60.25 162.90
C ALA A 365 33.27 58.71 162.92
N SER A 366 32.74 58.23 161.78
CA SER A 366 33.34 57.21 160.87
C SER A 366 33.04 55.71 161.03
N ALA A 367 33.04 55.07 159.85
CA ALA A 367 33.40 53.67 159.50
C ALA A 367 32.23 52.66 159.40
N LYS A 368 32.18 51.65 158.50
CA LYS A 368 32.87 51.25 157.25
C LYS A 368 32.27 49.88 156.81
N GLU A 369 32.47 49.53 155.53
CA GLU A 369 32.74 48.18 154.95
C GLU A 369 31.70 47.01 154.91
N HIS A 370 31.33 46.60 153.67
CA HIS A 370 31.62 45.30 152.99
C HIS A 370 30.91 45.34 151.58
N VAL A 371 31.50 45.23 150.36
CA VAL A 371 32.43 44.31 149.64
C VAL A 371 31.75 43.10 148.96
N PHE A 372 31.65 43.19 147.62
CA PHE A 372 31.92 42.25 146.48
C PHE A 372 31.16 40.94 146.14
N ASP A 373 30.85 40.84 144.83
CA ASP A 373 30.80 39.72 143.84
C ASP A 373 29.81 38.53 143.85
N LYS A 374 29.05 38.39 142.74
CA LYS A 374 29.29 37.32 141.73
C LYS A 374 28.55 37.51 140.38
N MET A 375 29.26 37.05 139.34
CA MET A 375 28.98 36.97 137.90
C MET A 375 28.31 35.64 137.50
N ILE A 376 27.62 35.66 136.34
CA ILE A 376 27.54 34.62 135.27
C ILE A 376 26.56 33.42 135.38
N GLU A 377 26.07 33.06 134.17
CA GLU A 377 25.43 31.82 133.67
C GLU A 377 23.89 31.73 133.77
N GLY A 378 23.12 31.37 132.74
CA GLY A 378 23.46 30.88 131.41
C GLY A 378 22.33 30.00 130.86
N ASN A 379 22.01 30.18 129.58
CA ASN A 379 21.68 29.08 128.66
C ASN A 379 20.39 28.25 128.87
N ASP A 380 19.24 28.72 128.36
CA ASP A 380 18.06 27.87 128.06
C ASP A 380 17.45 28.16 126.68
N MET A 381 18.33 28.36 125.69
CA MET A 381 17.96 28.65 124.31
C MET A 381 18.31 27.50 123.36
N LEU A 382 18.04 26.24 123.73
CA LEU A 382 18.33 25.07 122.88
C LEU A 382 17.36 23.88 123.05
N GLN A 383 16.04 24.10 123.09
CA GLN A 383 15.08 22.98 123.01
C GLN A 383 13.85 23.20 122.11
N ALA A 384 13.82 24.27 121.32
CA ALA A 384 12.77 24.51 120.30
C ALA A 384 13.28 24.47 118.84
N SER A 385 14.60 24.45 118.60
CA SER A 385 15.18 24.41 117.23
C SER A 385 15.45 23.01 116.68
N VAL A 386 15.35 21.94 117.50
CA VAL A 386 15.63 20.57 117.04
C VAL A 386 14.42 19.87 116.40
N MET A 387 13.19 20.34 116.64
CA MET A 387 11.99 19.78 115.97
C MET A 387 11.61 20.49 114.65
N GLY A 388 12.22 21.64 114.34
CA GLY A 388 12.00 22.34 113.06
C GLY A 388 12.80 21.78 111.89
N LEU A 389 14.02 21.29 112.14
CA LEU A 389 14.91 20.77 111.09
C LEU A 389 14.52 19.36 110.61
N SER A 390 13.77 18.59 111.41
CA SER A 390 13.28 17.27 111.00
C SER A 390 12.08 17.34 110.03
N ARG A 391 11.34 18.47 110.02
CA ARG A 391 10.22 18.70 109.09
C ARG A 391 10.72 19.20 107.73
N GLN A 392 11.77 20.04 107.73
CA GLN A 392 12.44 20.52 106.53
C GLN A 392 13.24 19.40 105.81
N SER A 393 13.81 18.43 106.54
CA SER A 393 14.48 17.27 105.94
C SER A 393 13.51 16.29 105.24
N SER A 394 12.29 16.12 105.76
CA SER A 394 11.26 15.28 105.13
C SER A 394 10.65 15.91 103.87
N GLU A 395 10.47 17.23 103.84
CA GLU A 395 9.99 17.97 102.66
C GLU A 395 11.05 18.06 101.55
N ILE A 396 12.34 18.13 101.92
CA ILE A 396 13.46 18.03 100.98
C ILE A 396 13.56 16.60 100.40
N HIS A 397 13.33 15.55 101.18
CA HIS A 397 13.31 14.18 100.63
C HIS A 397 12.07 13.85 99.78
N GLN A 398 10.91 14.42 100.08
CA GLN A 398 9.71 14.29 99.24
C GLN A 398 9.84 15.07 97.92
N SER A 399 10.38 16.30 97.95
CA SER A 399 10.64 17.08 96.74
C SER A 399 11.74 16.46 95.88
N PHE A 400 12.81 15.92 96.49
CA PHE A 400 13.84 15.19 95.75
C PHE A 400 13.32 13.91 95.10
N SER A 401 12.43 13.16 95.77
CA SER A 401 11.80 11.98 95.19
C SER A 401 10.81 12.30 94.06
N ALA A 402 10.15 13.46 94.11
CA ALA A 402 9.29 13.94 93.02
C ALA A 402 10.14 14.36 91.81
N VAL A 403 11.20 15.14 92.02
CA VAL A 403 12.16 15.52 90.96
C VAL A 403 12.81 14.29 90.33
N GLN A 404 13.17 13.27 91.12
CA GLN A 404 13.77 12.05 90.58
C GLN A 404 12.77 11.20 89.77
N ARG A 405 11.47 11.26 90.10
CA ARG A 405 10.39 10.66 89.30
C ARG A 405 10.19 11.41 87.99
N ASP A 406 10.20 12.75 88.04
CA ASP A 406 10.04 13.60 86.86
C ASP A 406 11.24 13.50 85.91
N VAL A 407 12.46 13.41 86.46
CA VAL A 407 13.68 13.13 85.68
C VAL A 407 13.62 11.74 85.04
N SER A 408 13.10 10.73 85.74
CA SER A 408 12.93 9.39 85.17
C SER A 408 11.89 9.35 84.05
N ALA A 409 10.77 10.08 84.21
CA ALA A 409 9.73 10.22 83.18
C ALA A 409 10.21 11.03 81.97
N ALA A 410 11.03 12.06 82.19
CA ALA A 410 11.69 12.81 81.13
C ALA A 410 12.69 11.92 80.37
N ASN A 411 13.45 11.09 81.06
CA ASN A 411 14.41 10.17 80.44
C ASN A 411 13.70 9.09 79.59
N GLU A 412 12.57 8.58 80.06
CA GLU A 412 11.75 7.63 79.31
C GLU A 412 11.11 8.26 78.06
N SER A 413 10.76 9.55 78.15
CA SER A 413 10.30 10.35 77.00
C SER A 413 11.42 10.60 75.99
N LEU A 414 12.64 10.80 76.46
CA LEU A 414 13.84 10.98 75.64
C LEU A 414 14.18 9.69 74.86
N VAL A 415 14.09 8.52 75.51
CA VAL A 415 14.25 7.21 74.86
C VAL A 415 13.16 6.95 73.81
N LYS A 416 11.92 7.41 74.04
CA LYS A 416 10.84 7.32 73.04
C LYS A 416 11.10 8.23 71.84
N LEU A 417 11.64 9.42 72.07
CA LEU A 417 12.08 10.35 71.02
C LEU A 417 13.25 9.79 70.20
N GLU A 418 14.20 9.12 70.85
CA GLU A 418 15.34 8.47 70.19
C GLU A 418 14.87 7.30 69.31
N ARG A 419 13.94 6.46 69.82
CA ARG A 419 13.29 5.41 69.02
C ARG A 419 12.48 5.96 67.85
N LEU A 420 11.82 7.12 68.02
CA LEU A 420 11.13 7.79 66.91
C LEU A 420 12.12 8.34 65.89
N SER A 421 13.26 8.87 66.33
CA SER A 421 14.35 9.35 65.45
C SER A 421 14.93 8.21 64.61
N ASP A 422 15.19 7.05 65.22
CA ASP A 422 15.67 5.86 64.52
C ASP A 422 14.63 5.33 63.53
N ARG A 423 13.34 5.39 63.90
CA ARG A 423 12.24 4.96 63.03
C ARG A 423 12.06 5.90 61.82
N ILE A 424 12.24 7.21 62.02
CA ILE A 424 12.25 8.22 60.95
C ILE A 424 13.47 8.02 60.04
N LYS A 425 14.66 7.76 60.60
CA LYS A 425 15.86 7.42 59.81
C LYS A 425 15.68 6.15 58.99
N GLY A 426 15.07 5.11 59.57
CA GLY A 426 14.72 3.88 58.87
C GLY A 426 13.79 4.14 57.69
N SER A 427 12.68 4.86 57.93
CA SER A 427 11.72 5.22 56.87
C SER A 427 12.31 6.13 55.79
N LEU A 428 13.24 7.03 56.16
CA LEU A 428 13.92 7.89 55.19
C LEU A 428 14.90 7.08 54.33
N SER A 429 15.60 6.11 54.94
CA SER A 429 16.44 5.16 54.23
C SER A 429 15.62 4.27 53.30
N ASP A 430 14.44 3.81 53.72
CA ASP A 430 13.53 3.02 52.88
C ASP A 430 12.96 3.84 51.71
N VAL A 431 12.65 5.13 51.94
CA VAL A 431 12.26 6.07 50.86
C VAL A 431 13.43 6.36 49.93
N GLN A 432 14.66 6.44 50.43
CA GLN A 432 15.85 6.68 49.61
C GLN A 432 16.29 5.43 48.84
N ILE A 433 16.08 4.24 49.40
CA ILE A 433 16.19 2.94 48.70
C ILE A 433 15.05 2.80 47.68
N GLY A 434 13.83 3.25 48.00
CA GLY A 434 12.70 3.31 47.07
C GLY A 434 12.93 4.29 45.91
N LEU A 435 13.59 5.44 46.16
CA LEU A 435 13.95 6.42 45.13
C LEU A 435 15.11 5.94 44.26
N SER A 436 16.07 5.20 44.82
CA SER A 436 17.19 4.62 44.05
C SER A 436 16.81 3.32 43.32
N ALA A 437 15.83 2.56 43.83
CA ALA A 437 15.19 1.45 43.12
C ALA A 437 14.19 1.95 42.05
N ALA A 438 13.72 3.20 42.15
CA ALA A 438 13.02 3.92 41.09
C ALA A 438 13.96 4.53 40.02
N SER A 439 15.20 4.03 39.92
CA SER A 439 16.07 4.14 38.73
C SER A 439 15.59 3.17 37.60
N THR A 440 14.30 2.90 37.54
CA THR A 440 13.66 2.43 36.30
C THR A 440 13.84 3.46 35.19
N ASN A 441 13.98 4.75 35.51
CA ASN A 441 14.24 5.78 34.51
C ASN A 441 15.62 5.64 33.85
N ASP A 442 16.70 5.31 34.55
CA ASP A 442 18.02 5.20 33.91
C ASP A 442 18.14 3.94 33.04
N VAL A 443 17.48 2.83 33.46
CA VAL A 443 17.38 1.62 32.64
C VAL A 443 16.45 1.81 31.45
N ILE A 444 15.35 2.57 31.61
CA ILE A 444 14.45 2.92 30.50
C ILE A 444 15.15 3.88 29.54
N ILE A 445 15.90 4.86 30.03
CA ILE A 445 16.67 5.80 29.21
C ILE A 445 17.75 5.05 28.42
N ALA A 446 18.55 4.20 29.06
CA ALA A 446 19.55 3.40 28.36
C ALA A 446 18.93 2.47 27.29
N ARG A 447 17.75 1.90 27.57
CA ARG A 447 17.04 1.02 26.63
C ARG A 447 16.31 1.80 25.53
N LEU A 448 15.94 3.05 25.77
CA LEU A 448 15.42 3.97 24.76
C LEU A 448 16.54 4.51 23.87
N GLU A 449 17.72 4.79 24.43
CA GLU A 449 18.92 5.17 23.67
C GLU A 449 19.37 4.02 22.76
N ASP A 450 19.42 2.78 23.26
CA ASP A 450 19.77 1.60 22.46
C ASP A 450 18.75 1.31 21.34
N ARG A 451 17.45 1.51 21.63
CA ARG A 451 16.39 1.42 20.61
C ARG A 451 16.44 2.59 19.62
N SER A 452 16.85 3.79 20.04
CA SER A 452 17.01 4.94 19.17
C SER A 452 18.13 4.69 18.15
N VAL A 453 19.27 4.16 18.62
CA VAL A 453 20.40 3.77 17.74
C VAL A 453 19.97 2.69 16.75
N HIS A 454 19.23 1.66 17.21
CA HIS A 454 18.73 0.61 16.33
C HIS A 454 17.72 1.11 15.29
N ILE A 455 16.86 2.07 15.66
CA ILE A 455 15.91 2.71 14.73
C ILE A 455 16.65 3.57 13.71
N GLU A 456 17.68 4.32 14.11
CA GLU A 456 18.51 5.09 13.18
C GLU A 456 19.25 4.17 12.19
N GLU A 457 19.75 3.02 12.63
CA GLU A 457 20.40 2.03 11.77
C GLU A 457 19.41 1.35 10.80
N MET A 458 18.20 1.01 11.26
CA MET A 458 17.14 0.53 10.37
C MET A 458 16.71 1.59 9.36
N LEU A 459 16.56 2.85 9.78
CA LEU A 459 16.20 3.93 8.87
C LEU A 459 17.30 4.15 7.84
N LEU A 460 18.58 4.09 8.22
CA LEU A 460 19.70 4.18 7.29
C LEU A 460 19.74 3.01 6.29
N ASN A 461 19.45 1.79 6.74
CA ASN A 461 19.32 0.62 5.87
C ASN A 461 18.11 0.73 4.93
N ILE A 462 16.96 1.18 5.43
CA ILE A 462 15.77 1.45 4.61
C ILE A 462 16.05 2.56 3.59
N GLN A 463 16.80 3.60 3.96
CA GLN A 463 17.19 4.68 3.05
C GLN A 463 18.21 4.21 2.00
N GLN A 464 19.13 3.31 2.36
CA GLN A 464 20.05 2.68 1.42
C GLN A 464 19.35 1.67 0.49
N GLU A 465 18.37 0.92 0.97
CA GLU A 465 17.57 0.00 0.14
C GLU A 465 16.62 0.78 -0.79
N LEU A 466 15.89 1.78 -0.28
CA LEU A 466 15.06 2.66 -1.11
C LEU A 466 15.88 3.44 -2.14
N GLY A 467 17.14 3.77 -1.82
CA GLY A 467 18.07 4.43 -2.73
C GLY A 467 18.75 3.52 -3.75
N ARG A 468 18.77 2.19 -3.55
CA ARG A 468 19.53 1.25 -4.40
C ARG A 468 18.69 0.31 -5.26
N THR A 469 17.44 -0.01 -4.94
CA THR A 469 16.79 -1.18 -5.59
C THR A 469 15.45 -0.96 -6.28
N SER A 470 14.82 0.23 -6.25
CA SER A 470 13.45 0.32 -6.80
C SER A 470 13.15 1.48 -7.74
N ILE A 471 13.97 2.53 -7.79
CA ILE A 471 13.66 3.68 -8.65
C ILE A 471 14.55 3.65 -9.90
N ASN A 472 15.88 3.62 -9.77
CA ASN A 472 16.77 3.68 -10.93
C ASN A 472 16.61 2.51 -11.92
N ASP A 473 16.50 1.27 -11.44
CA ASP A 473 16.40 0.10 -12.31
C ASP A 473 15.02 0.01 -12.97
N ASN A 474 13.97 0.48 -12.29
CA ASN A 474 12.63 0.58 -12.87
C ASN A 474 12.48 1.77 -13.82
N THR A 475 13.15 2.91 -13.59
CA THR A 475 13.18 4.00 -14.58
C THR A 475 13.95 3.61 -15.83
N ASN A 476 15.06 2.87 -15.71
CA ASN A 476 15.80 2.41 -16.89
C ASN A 476 15.00 1.35 -17.67
N ALA A 477 14.34 0.42 -16.99
CA ALA A 477 13.47 -0.57 -17.64
C ALA A 477 12.21 0.07 -18.27
N PHE A 478 11.65 1.10 -17.63
CA PHE A 478 10.51 1.85 -18.17
C PHE A 478 10.92 2.73 -19.35
N ASP A 479 12.10 3.35 -19.31
CA ASP A 479 12.66 4.12 -20.43
C ASP A 479 12.98 3.20 -21.62
N ASP A 480 13.50 2.00 -21.40
CA ASP A 480 13.72 1.01 -22.46
C ASP A 480 12.39 0.49 -23.05
N GLN A 481 11.37 0.26 -22.22
CA GLN A 481 10.03 -0.09 -22.71
C GLN A 481 9.37 1.07 -23.46
N MET A 482 9.51 2.30 -22.99
CA MET A 482 8.99 3.50 -23.66
C MET A 482 9.68 3.73 -25.00
N ASN A 483 11.00 3.52 -25.08
CA ASN A 483 11.74 3.58 -26.33
C ASN A 483 11.29 2.47 -27.31
N GLN A 484 11.00 1.27 -26.81
CA GLN A 484 10.50 0.16 -27.64
C GLN A 484 9.07 0.41 -28.15
N VAL A 485 8.21 1.00 -27.31
CA VAL A 485 6.86 1.43 -27.71
C VAL A 485 6.92 2.57 -28.73
N GLN A 486 7.82 3.54 -28.54
CA GLN A 486 8.00 4.67 -29.46
C GLN A 486 8.57 4.23 -30.82
N PHE A 487 9.46 3.23 -30.82
CA PHE A 487 9.93 2.59 -32.04
C PHE A 487 8.78 1.88 -32.77
N GLY A 488 7.99 1.08 -32.06
CA GLY A 488 6.81 0.40 -32.62
C GLY A 488 5.74 1.35 -33.17
N LEU A 489 5.51 2.48 -32.48
CA LEU A 489 4.63 3.56 -32.94
C LEU A 489 5.14 4.22 -34.22
N SER A 490 6.46 4.43 -34.32
CA SER A 490 7.07 4.99 -35.53
C SER A 490 6.90 4.04 -36.73
N THR A 491 7.11 2.74 -36.53
CA THR A 491 6.90 1.71 -37.57
C THR A 491 5.43 1.60 -37.99
N LEU A 492 4.50 1.69 -37.04
CA LEU A 492 3.06 1.70 -37.34
C LEU A 492 2.64 2.96 -38.10
N GLN A 493 3.23 4.11 -37.77
CA GLN A 493 2.97 5.36 -38.46
C GLN A 493 3.52 5.35 -39.89
N GLU A 494 4.68 4.72 -40.11
CA GLU A 494 5.25 4.49 -41.44
C GLU A 494 4.35 3.55 -42.27
N SER A 495 3.88 2.45 -41.68
CA SER A 495 2.91 1.54 -42.31
C SER A 495 1.59 2.22 -42.64
N PHE A 496 1.10 3.12 -41.77
CA PHE A 496 -0.12 3.90 -42.02
C PHE A 496 0.05 4.89 -43.19
N ASN A 497 1.22 5.55 -43.28
CA ASN A 497 1.54 6.45 -44.40
C ASN A 497 1.61 5.68 -45.73
N ASP A 498 2.17 4.47 -45.74
CA ASP A 498 2.20 3.62 -46.93
C ASP A 498 0.80 3.13 -47.32
N MET A 499 -0.06 2.84 -46.34
CA MET A 499 -1.46 2.49 -46.57
C MET A 499 -2.25 3.66 -47.18
N GLN A 500 -2.00 4.91 -46.74
CA GLN A 500 -2.59 6.09 -47.35
C GLN A 500 -2.14 6.28 -48.81
N LYS A 501 -0.86 6.03 -49.12
CA LYS A 501 -0.37 6.01 -50.51
C LYS A 501 -1.12 4.95 -51.34
N HIS A 502 -1.33 3.75 -50.83
CA HIS A 502 -2.12 2.73 -51.53
C HIS A 502 -3.57 3.16 -51.77
N SER A 503 -4.23 3.78 -50.79
CA SER A 503 -5.57 4.32 -50.97
C SER A 503 -5.60 5.37 -52.09
N GLN A 504 -4.56 6.19 -52.22
CA GLN A 504 -4.46 7.19 -53.28
C GLN A 504 -4.26 6.55 -54.66
N VAL A 505 -3.39 5.54 -54.76
CA VAL A 505 -3.16 4.81 -56.02
C VAL A 505 -4.41 4.04 -56.46
N LEU A 506 -5.14 3.40 -55.52
CA LEU A 506 -6.41 2.74 -55.82
C LEU A 506 -7.47 3.72 -56.34
N GLY A 507 -7.56 4.92 -55.76
CA GLY A 507 -8.42 5.98 -56.27
C GLY A 507 -8.08 6.36 -57.72
N GLN A 508 -6.79 6.50 -58.03
CA GLN A 508 -6.33 6.82 -59.39
C GLN A 508 -6.57 5.69 -60.40
N ILE A 509 -6.51 4.42 -59.97
CA ILE A 509 -6.87 3.27 -60.81
C ILE A 509 -8.37 3.24 -61.08
N GLN A 510 -9.19 3.56 -60.08
CA GLN A 510 -10.63 3.67 -60.23
C GLN A 510 -11.01 4.77 -61.23
N ASP A 511 -10.31 5.90 -61.21
CA ASP A 511 -10.48 6.98 -62.19
C ASP A 511 -10.08 6.53 -63.62
N SER A 512 -8.98 5.80 -63.76
CA SER A 512 -8.55 5.24 -65.06
C SER A 512 -9.51 4.18 -65.59
N LEU A 513 -10.04 3.31 -64.73
CA LEU A 513 -11.07 2.34 -65.10
C LEU A 513 -12.38 3.04 -65.50
N SER A 514 -12.74 4.13 -64.82
CA SER A 514 -13.90 4.95 -65.17
C SER A 514 -13.73 5.64 -66.54
N GLN A 515 -12.52 6.12 -66.85
CA GLN A 515 -12.19 6.64 -68.19
C GLN A 515 -12.30 5.57 -69.27
N ILE A 516 -11.79 4.36 -69.02
CA ILE A 516 -11.88 3.23 -69.95
C ILE A 516 -13.35 2.82 -70.18
N GLN A 517 -14.17 2.82 -69.12
CA GLN A 517 -15.61 2.57 -69.23
C GLN A 517 -16.34 3.68 -70.01
N GLY A 518 -15.94 4.94 -69.84
CA GLY A 518 -16.52 6.08 -70.55
C GLY A 518 -16.18 6.15 -72.05
N LEU A 519 -15.03 5.60 -72.46
CA LEU A 519 -14.60 5.59 -73.86
C LEU A 519 -15.26 4.49 -74.72
N GLY A 520 -15.94 3.52 -74.08
CA GLY A 520 -16.51 2.36 -74.77
C GLY A 520 -15.40 1.44 -75.32
N TYR A 521 -15.53 0.13 -75.08
CA TYR A 521 -14.53 -0.87 -75.49
C TYR A 521 -14.43 -0.96 -77.04
N GLN A 522 -13.69 -0.07 -77.68
CA GLN A 522 -13.21 -0.24 -79.05
C GLN A 522 -11.69 -0.47 -79.01
N LYS A 523 -11.30 -1.72 -79.21
CA LYS A 523 -9.93 -2.25 -79.05
C LYS A 523 -8.90 -1.68 -80.04
N SER A 524 -9.24 -0.64 -80.80
CA SER A 524 -8.46 -0.07 -81.90
C SER A 524 -8.19 1.44 -81.77
N ASP A 525 -8.65 2.09 -80.70
CA ASP A 525 -8.40 3.53 -80.48
C ASP A 525 -7.09 3.72 -79.68
N PRO A 526 -6.11 4.51 -80.16
CA PRO A 526 -4.84 4.75 -79.45
C PRO A 526 -5.03 5.29 -78.03
N ALA A 527 -6.11 5.99 -77.74
CA ALA A 527 -6.43 6.48 -76.39
C ALA A 527 -6.70 5.33 -75.39
N THR A 528 -7.33 4.24 -75.84
CA THR A 528 -7.62 3.07 -74.99
C THR A 528 -6.36 2.23 -74.76
N ALA A 529 -5.44 2.19 -75.72
CA ALA A 529 -4.15 1.52 -75.58
C ALA A 529 -3.22 2.26 -74.61
N GLU A 530 -3.20 3.60 -74.65
CA GLU A 530 -2.44 4.41 -73.68
C GLU A 530 -3.01 4.29 -72.26
N ALA A 531 -4.34 4.23 -72.10
CA ALA A 531 -4.98 3.99 -70.81
C ALA A 531 -4.67 2.59 -70.24
N LEU A 532 -4.57 1.56 -71.10
CA LEU A 532 -4.18 0.22 -70.69
C LEU A 532 -2.70 0.13 -70.27
N ASN A 533 -1.78 0.78 -71.00
CA ASN A 533 -0.37 0.83 -70.61
C ASN A 533 -0.17 1.58 -69.28
N ARG A 534 -0.90 2.69 -69.05
CA ARG A 534 -0.87 3.38 -67.74
C ARG A 534 -1.43 2.52 -66.60
N LEU A 535 -2.38 1.63 -66.89
CA LEU A 535 -2.91 0.69 -65.91
C LEU A 535 -1.88 -0.39 -65.56
N ASP A 536 -1.13 -0.87 -66.56
CA ASP A 536 -0.09 -1.87 -66.41
C ASP A 536 1.12 -1.32 -65.62
N ASP A 537 1.58 -0.11 -65.96
CA ASP A 537 2.64 0.60 -65.21
C ASP A 537 2.26 0.80 -63.74
N ARG A 538 1.01 1.17 -63.45
CA ARG A 538 0.49 1.34 -62.09
C ARG A 538 0.33 0.01 -61.33
N THR A 539 0.01 -1.06 -62.05
CA THR A 539 -0.08 -2.40 -61.46
C THR A 539 1.31 -2.89 -61.04
N ASN A 540 2.33 -2.58 -61.83
CA ASN A 540 3.73 -2.87 -61.51
C ASN A 540 4.21 -2.04 -60.30
N GLU A 541 3.83 -0.76 -60.19
CA GLU A 541 4.13 0.10 -59.03
C GLU A 541 3.49 -0.44 -57.72
N ILE A 542 2.27 -0.97 -57.80
CA ILE A 542 1.63 -1.67 -56.66
C ILE A 542 2.39 -2.95 -56.31
N SER A 543 2.84 -3.71 -57.31
CA SER A 543 3.58 -4.96 -57.06
C SER A 543 4.92 -4.72 -56.38
N ASP A 544 5.62 -3.63 -56.71
CA ASP A 544 6.92 -3.30 -56.12
C ASP A 544 6.77 -2.70 -54.72
N THR A 545 5.73 -1.90 -54.48
CA THR A 545 5.39 -1.41 -53.13
C THR A 545 4.95 -2.53 -52.18
N LEU A 546 4.18 -3.52 -52.67
CA LEU A 546 3.82 -4.71 -51.88
C LEU A 546 5.04 -5.55 -51.51
N LYS A 547 6.01 -5.69 -52.42
CA LYS A 547 7.30 -6.35 -52.11
C LYS A 547 8.10 -5.58 -51.06
N SER A 548 8.08 -4.23 -51.12
CA SER A 548 8.74 -3.38 -50.12
C SER A 548 8.09 -3.51 -48.73
N ILE A 549 6.75 -3.59 -48.65
CA ILE A 549 6.02 -3.84 -47.41
C ILE A 549 6.28 -5.25 -46.89
N GLN A 550 6.35 -6.24 -47.77
CA GLN A 550 6.69 -7.63 -47.40
C GLN A 550 8.14 -7.76 -46.90
N ALA A 551 9.04 -6.88 -47.35
CA ALA A 551 10.41 -6.78 -46.84
C ALA A 551 10.52 -5.97 -45.53
N ALA A 552 9.62 -5.00 -45.29
CA ALA A 552 9.55 -4.19 -44.07
C ALA A 552 8.77 -4.88 -42.93
N LEU A 553 7.94 -5.88 -43.24
CA LEU A 553 7.35 -6.76 -42.24
C LEU A 553 8.43 -7.71 -41.69
N PRO A 554 8.68 -7.73 -40.37
CA PRO A 554 9.66 -8.65 -39.80
C PRO A 554 9.17 -10.08 -40.03
N VAL A 555 9.96 -10.88 -40.75
CA VAL A 555 9.81 -12.33 -40.84
C VAL A 555 10.10 -12.91 -39.45
N ASN A 556 9.09 -12.93 -38.59
CA ASN A 556 9.09 -13.64 -37.32
C ASN A 556 8.01 -14.72 -37.34
N ASN A 557 8.39 -15.88 -37.86
CA ASN A 557 8.23 -17.14 -37.13
C ASN A 557 9.12 -18.19 -37.80
N PRO A 558 10.06 -18.76 -37.03
CA PRO A 558 9.63 -19.85 -36.16
C PRO A 558 10.09 -19.63 -34.71
N SER A 559 9.28 -20.16 -33.79
CA SER A 559 9.59 -20.36 -32.36
C SER A 559 9.17 -19.22 -31.42
N THR A 560 7.89 -19.24 -31.07
CA THR A 560 7.31 -18.73 -29.82
C THR A 560 7.44 -19.71 -28.63
N PRO A 561 8.63 -20.20 -28.21
CA PRO A 561 8.86 -20.58 -26.82
C PRO A 561 9.60 -19.52 -26.02
N GLU A 562 10.45 -18.67 -26.61
CA GLU A 562 11.36 -17.83 -25.80
C GLU A 562 10.65 -16.65 -25.12
N ILE A 563 9.71 -15.96 -25.76
CA ILE A 563 8.98 -14.86 -25.10
C ILE A 563 7.95 -15.40 -24.11
N SER A 564 7.33 -16.54 -24.40
CA SER A 564 6.44 -17.19 -23.44
C SER A 564 7.21 -17.81 -22.28
N GLN A 565 8.43 -18.32 -22.49
CA GLN A 565 9.33 -18.76 -21.41
C GLN A 565 9.93 -17.60 -20.64
N ILE A 566 10.24 -16.45 -21.25
CA ILE A 566 10.76 -15.27 -20.53
C ILE A 566 9.65 -14.63 -19.72
N VAL A 567 8.43 -14.51 -20.26
CA VAL A 567 7.26 -14.02 -19.51
C VAL A 567 6.88 -15.00 -18.41
N LYS A 568 6.90 -16.32 -18.65
CA LYS A 568 6.61 -17.33 -17.63
C LYS A 568 7.72 -17.45 -16.59
N SER A 569 8.99 -17.36 -17.00
CA SER A 569 10.17 -17.27 -16.10
C SER A 569 10.12 -16.03 -15.23
N ASN A 570 9.78 -14.86 -15.80
CA ASN A 570 9.67 -13.62 -15.04
C ASN A 570 8.44 -13.62 -14.13
N LEU A 571 7.32 -14.22 -14.56
CA LEU A 571 6.13 -14.38 -13.72
C LEU A 571 6.36 -15.40 -12.61
N ASP A 572 7.08 -16.49 -12.87
CA ASP A 572 7.46 -17.50 -11.86
C ASP A 572 8.54 -16.94 -10.91
N GLN A 573 9.46 -16.11 -11.38
CA GLN A 573 10.42 -15.38 -10.52
C GLN A 573 9.75 -14.29 -9.69
N GLN A 574 8.78 -13.57 -10.24
CA GLN A 574 8.03 -12.53 -9.51
C GLN A 574 7.06 -13.15 -8.49
N ASN A 575 6.43 -14.29 -8.81
CA ASN A 575 5.61 -15.05 -7.87
C ASN A 575 6.44 -15.72 -6.78
N ASN A 576 7.64 -16.24 -7.10
CA ASN A 576 8.55 -16.80 -6.09
C ASN A 576 9.18 -15.71 -5.21
N ALA A 577 9.53 -14.55 -5.74
CA ALA A 577 10.03 -13.41 -4.96
C ALA A 577 8.93 -12.84 -4.04
N SER A 578 7.68 -12.75 -4.54
CA SER A 578 6.53 -12.33 -3.74
C SER A 578 6.16 -13.37 -2.67
N ALA A 579 6.28 -14.67 -2.98
CA ALA A 579 6.06 -15.75 -2.02
C ALA A 579 7.17 -15.85 -0.96
N LEU A 580 8.43 -15.57 -1.30
CA LEU A 580 9.52 -15.46 -0.33
C LEU A 580 9.33 -14.22 0.56
N ALA A 581 9.00 -13.06 0.00
CA ALA A 581 8.72 -11.85 0.77
C ALA A 581 7.51 -12.01 1.69
N ALA A 582 6.46 -12.71 1.23
CA ALA A 582 5.30 -13.04 2.06
C ALA A 582 5.63 -14.06 3.15
N ASN A 583 6.47 -15.06 2.87
CA ASN A 583 6.90 -16.04 3.87
C ASN A 583 7.86 -15.43 4.91
N ASP A 584 8.71 -14.47 4.54
CA ASP A 584 9.56 -13.74 5.48
C ASP A 584 8.75 -12.80 6.36
N LEU A 585 7.69 -12.17 5.81
CA LEU A 585 6.73 -11.38 6.59
C LEU A 585 5.91 -12.26 7.54
N VAL A 586 5.48 -13.44 7.10
CA VAL A 586 4.77 -14.40 7.95
C VAL A 586 5.70 -14.99 9.01
N ALA A 587 6.96 -15.28 8.69
CA ALA A 587 7.96 -15.74 9.65
C ALA A 587 8.29 -14.66 10.69
N SER A 588 8.39 -13.39 10.27
CA SER A 588 8.55 -12.24 11.16
C SER A 588 7.36 -12.08 12.11
N CYS A 589 6.13 -12.09 11.57
CA CYS A 589 4.90 -12.02 12.37
C CYS A 589 4.73 -13.23 13.31
N VAL A 590 5.08 -14.45 12.87
CA VAL A 590 5.01 -15.66 13.70
C VAL A 590 6.08 -15.61 14.80
N SER A 591 7.28 -15.10 14.52
CA SER A 591 8.33 -14.93 15.54
C SER A 591 7.97 -13.85 16.58
N GLU A 592 7.24 -12.81 16.16
CA GLU A 592 6.71 -11.76 17.03
C GLU A 592 5.56 -12.26 17.91
N VAL A 593 4.65 -13.07 17.35
CA VAL A 593 3.55 -13.72 18.09
C VAL A 593 4.09 -14.81 19.03
N VAL A 594 5.08 -15.60 18.64
CA VAL A 594 5.72 -16.62 19.50
C VAL A 594 6.53 -15.97 20.63
N SER A 595 7.14 -14.81 20.40
CA SER A 595 7.76 -14.01 21.47
C SER A 595 6.72 -13.42 22.43
N ALA A 596 5.54 -13.02 21.93
CA ALA A 596 4.44 -12.51 22.75
C ALA A 596 3.70 -13.62 23.54
N MET A 597 3.76 -14.88 23.09
CA MET A 597 3.10 -16.03 23.73
C MET A 597 4.00 -16.84 24.67
N SER A 598 5.23 -16.39 24.95
CA SER A 598 6.08 -17.03 25.95
C SER A 598 5.45 -16.92 27.35
N PRO A 599 5.16 -18.04 28.04
CA PRO A 599 4.42 -18.02 29.30
C PRO A 599 5.24 -17.32 30.39
N SER A 600 4.66 -16.26 30.95
CA SER A 600 5.17 -15.61 32.16
C SER A 600 5.22 -16.66 33.28
N LYS A 601 6.42 -16.85 33.83
CA LYS A 601 6.60 -17.62 35.07
C LYS A 601 5.78 -16.95 36.16
N ILE A 602 4.74 -17.63 36.60
CA ILE A 602 3.99 -17.36 37.82
C ILE A 602 4.97 -17.42 38.99
N PRO A 603 5.09 -16.37 39.83
CA PRO A 603 5.85 -16.47 41.06
C PRO A 603 5.02 -17.27 42.08
N VAL A 604 5.57 -18.42 42.47
CA VAL A 604 5.09 -19.20 43.61
C VAL A 604 5.34 -18.39 44.87
N ALA A 605 4.28 -18.11 45.61
CA ALA A 605 4.33 -17.50 46.93
C ALA A 605 5.00 -18.45 47.94
N ASN A 606 5.99 -17.92 48.67
CA ASN A 606 6.39 -18.33 50.02
C ASN A 606 6.83 -17.09 50.78
#